data_AF-A0A9E2I0E0-F1
#
_entry.id   AF-A0A9E2I0E0-F1
#
_cell.length_a   1.000
_cell.length_b   1.000
_cell.length_c   1.000
_cell.angle_alpha   90.00
_cell.angle_beta   90.00
_cell.angle_gamma   90.00
#
_symmetry.space_group_name_H-M   'P 1'
#
loop_
_entity.id
_entity.type
_entity.pdbx_description
1 polymer ?
#
loop_
_entity_poly.entity_id
_entity_poly.type
_entity_poly.pdbx_seq_one_letter_code
_entity_poly.pdbx_strand_id
1 'polypeptide(L)'
;NGGAAAVANGQAAAPSSIEIAPQAKAAPAAEAGAPAPQKSWRDLLYAAAGGFVIGATVVWLILHSSLLPAPRREHESTMAQKIKKAKDDEALFELLLPYKRESEAVESALLQLEENLYRNGQNSVDKKELIRHFNGEDREVELI
;
A
#
# COMPACT_ATOMS: atom_id res chain seq x y z
N ASN A 1 43.00 -71.56 12.21
CA ASN A 1 42.77 -73.02 12.23
C ASN A 1 41.29 -73.29 12.02
N GLY A 2 40.78 -73.80 10.92
CA GLY A 2 41.31 -74.23 9.62
C GLY A 2 40.06 -74.44 8.73
N GLY A 3 40.17 -74.14 7.43
CA GLY A 3 40.06 -75.18 6.40
C GLY A 3 38.61 -75.31 5.90
N ALA A 4 38.25 -74.70 4.78
CA ALA A 4 38.54 -75.12 3.40
C ALA A 4 37.59 -76.21 2.88
N ALA A 5 37.06 -75.89 1.71
CA ALA A 5 36.11 -76.59 0.86
C ALA A 5 36.42 -78.06 0.55
N ALA A 6 35.36 -78.80 0.18
CA ALA A 6 35.24 -79.78 -0.90
C ALA A 6 33.91 -80.53 -0.64
N VAL A 7 33.09 -81.01 -1.56
CA VAL A 7 33.18 -81.27 -3.01
C VAL A 7 31.74 -81.50 -3.49
N ALA A 8 31.51 -81.19 -4.76
CA ALA A 8 30.33 -81.55 -5.54
C ALA A 8 30.04 -83.07 -5.53
N ASN A 9 28.75 -83.45 -5.61
CA ASN A 9 28.33 -84.46 -6.59
C ASN A 9 26.81 -84.56 -6.73
N GLY A 10 26.35 -84.81 -7.97
CA GLY A 10 25.10 -85.55 -8.21
C GLY A 10 23.87 -84.74 -8.59
N GLN A 11 23.92 -84.09 -9.75
CA GLN A 11 22.75 -83.66 -10.49
C GLN A 11 22.19 -84.86 -11.27
N ALA A 12 20.95 -85.27 -10.99
CA ALA A 12 20.15 -86.11 -11.88
C ALA A 12 18.71 -85.61 -11.88
N ALA A 13 18.36 -84.97 -12.99
CA ALA A 13 17.08 -84.34 -13.25
C ALA A 13 16.02 -85.36 -13.67
N ALA A 14 14.79 -85.18 -13.16
CA ALA A 14 13.56 -85.39 -13.91
C ALA A 14 12.47 -84.48 -13.30
N PRO A 15 11.96 -83.47 -14.02
CA PRO A 15 11.00 -82.52 -13.48
C PRO A 15 9.58 -83.10 -13.48
N SER A 16 8.96 -83.20 -12.31
CA SER A 16 7.53 -83.44 -12.16
C SER A 16 6.75 -82.22 -12.68
N SER A 17 5.91 -82.45 -13.68
CA SER A 17 4.91 -81.49 -14.15
C SER A 17 3.95 -81.18 -13.01
N ILE A 18 4.09 -79.99 -12.42
CA ILE A 18 3.11 -79.42 -11.50
C ILE A 18 2.22 -78.50 -12.33
N GLU A 19 1.09 -79.06 -12.72
CA GLU A 19 -0.04 -78.35 -13.32
C GLU A 19 -0.70 -77.50 -12.22
N ILE A 20 -0.38 -76.21 -12.17
CA ILE A 20 -1.10 -75.23 -11.35
C ILE A 20 -1.82 -74.29 -12.32
N ALA A 21 -3.11 -74.56 -12.50
CA ALA A 21 -4.04 -73.57 -13.03
C ALA A 21 -4.17 -72.42 -12.02
N PRO A 22 -3.89 -71.15 -12.39
CA PRO A 22 -4.29 -70.04 -11.56
C PRO A 22 -5.77 -69.75 -11.85
N GLN A 23 -6.62 -70.01 -10.85
CA GLN A 23 -7.97 -69.45 -10.79
C GLN A 23 -7.87 -67.92 -10.90
N ALA A 24 -8.32 -67.37 -12.03
CA ALA A 24 -8.56 -65.95 -12.19
C ALA A 24 -9.77 -65.54 -11.36
N LYS A 25 -9.53 -65.21 -10.08
CA LYS A 25 -10.47 -64.49 -9.24
C LYS A 25 -10.65 -63.09 -9.84
N ALA A 26 -11.85 -62.82 -10.33
CA ALA A 26 -12.25 -61.55 -10.92
C ALA A 26 -11.80 -60.35 -10.06
N ALA A 27 -11.06 -59.43 -10.69
CA ALA A 27 -10.77 -58.12 -10.14
C ALA A 27 -12.08 -57.33 -9.95
N PRO A 28 -12.20 -56.52 -8.89
CA PRO A 28 -13.36 -55.65 -8.70
C PRO A 28 -13.51 -54.70 -9.90
N ALA A 29 -14.76 -54.48 -10.25
CA ALA A 29 -15.22 -53.64 -11.34
C ALA A 29 -14.37 -52.37 -11.50
N ALA A 30 -13.95 -52.16 -12.74
CA ALA A 30 -13.34 -50.93 -13.21
C ALA A 30 -14.09 -49.72 -12.66
N GLU A 31 -13.45 -48.95 -11.79
CA GLU A 31 -13.75 -47.54 -11.68
C GLU A 31 -13.47 -46.94 -13.07
N ALA A 32 -14.55 -46.59 -13.77
CA ALA A 32 -14.48 -45.78 -14.97
C ALA A 32 -13.96 -44.40 -14.55
N GLY A 33 -12.64 -44.29 -14.45
CA GLY A 33 -11.95 -43.03 -14.25
C GLY A 33 -12.36 -42.09 -15.36
N ALA A 34 -13.07 -41.02 -14.99
CA ALA A 34 -13.34 -39.92 -15.89
C ALA A 34 -12.01 -39.47 -16.53
N PRO A 35 -11.93 -39.27 -17.85
CA PRO A 35 -10.70 -38.78 -18.46
C PRO A 35 -10.40 -37.41 -17.85
N ALA A 36 -9.25 -37.30 -17.16
CA ALA A 36 -8.78 -36.04 -16.66
C ALA A 36 -8.74 -35.03 -17.83
N PRO A 37 -9.31 -33.82 -17.67
CA PRO A 37 -9.33 -32.86 -18.76
C PRO A 37 -7.88 -32.55 -19.12
N GLN A 38 -7.46 -32.94 -20.33
CA GLN A 38 -6.17 -32.56 -20.87
C GLN A 38 -6.20 -31.05 -21.08
N LYS A 39 -5.76 -30.31 -20.06
CA LYS A 39 -5.78 -28.86 -20.06
C LYS A 39 -4.83 -28.41 -21.16
N SER A 40 -5.42 -27.83 -22.22
CA SER A 40 -4.66 -27.45 -23.39
C SER A 40 -3.69 -26.35 -23.00
N TRP A 41 -2.46 -26.38 -23.53
CA TRP A 41 -1.49 -25.32 -23.33
C TRP A 41 -2.05 -23.94 -23.75
N ARG A 42 -3.01 -23.94 -24.68
CA ARG A 42 -3.77 -22.74 -25.07
C ARG A 42 -4.64 -22.23 -23.92
N ASP A 43 -5.28 -23.12 -23.16
CA ASP A 43 -6.07 -22.75 -21.97
C ASP A 43 -5.18 -22.14 -20.89
N LEU A 44 -3.95 -22.63 -20.75
CA LEU A 44 -2.96 -22.05 -19.84
C LEU A 44 -2.49 -20.67 -20.33
N LEU A 45 -2.28 -20.49 -21.63
CA LEU A 45 -1.94 -19.20 -22.22
C LEU A 45 -3.08 -18.19 -22.10
N TYR A 46 -4.34 -18.60 -22.31
CA TYR A 46 -5.50 -17.73 -22.12
C TYR A 46 -5.71 -17.39 -20.64
N ALA A 47 -5.50 -18.33 -19.73
CA ALA A 47 -5.54 -18.05 -18.30
C ALA A 47 -4.43 -17.07 -17.89
N ALA A 48 -3.22 -17.24 -18.40
CA ALA A 48 -2.10 -16.33 -18.15
C ALA A 48 -2.33 -14.94 -18.75
N ALA A 49 -2.83 -14.87 -19.99
CA ALA A 49 -3.18 -13.62 -20.66
C ALA A 49 -4.31 -12.90 -19.92
N GLY A 50 -5.33 -13.62 -19.46
CA GLY A 50 -6.41 -13.06 -18.63
C GLY A 50 -5.89 -12.49 -17.31
N GLY A 51 -5.02 -13.22 -16.62
CA GLY A 51 -4.35 -12.73 -15.42
C GLY A 51 -3.48 -11.50 -15.68
N PHE A 52 -2.78 -11.46 -16.81
CA PHE A 52 -1.96 -10.32 -17.21
C PHE A 52 -2.79 -9.08 -17.50
N VAL A 53 -3.91 -9.20 -18.22
CA VAL A 53 -4.82 -8.08 -18.48
C VAL A 53 -5.39 -7.53 -17.17
N ILE A 54 -5.84 -8.40 -16.28
CA ILE A 54 -6.36 -7.97 -14.96
C ILE A 54 -5.26 -7.28 -14.15
N GLY A 55 -4.06 -7.86 -14.08
CA GLY A 55 -2.92 -7.26 -13.38
C GLY A 55 -2.53 -5.89 -13.97
N ALA A 56 -2.47 -5.78 -15.30
CA ALA A 56 -2.17 -4.54 -15.99
C ALA A 56 -3.23 -3.46 -15.70
N THR A 57 -4.52 -3.81 -15.66
CA THR A 57 -5.57 -2.86 -15.31
C THR A 57 -5.47 -2.35 -13.88
N VAL A 58 -5.12 -3.21 -12.91
CA VAL A 58 -4.94 -2.79 -11.50
C VAL A 58 -3.73 -1.88 -11.35
N VAL A 59 -2.59 -2.24 -11.95
CA VAL A 59 -1.38 -1.40 -11.93
C VAL A 59 -1.64 -0.07 -12.63
N TRP A 60 -2.28 -0.08 -13.80
CA TRP A 60 -2.67 1.14 -14.51
C TRP A 60 -3.61 1.99 -13.68
N LEU A 61 -4.59 1.41 -12.98
CA LEU A 61 -5.51 2.14 -12.11
C LEU A 61 -4.78 2.79 -10.93
N ILE A 62 -3.82 2.10 -10.30
CA ILE A 62 -3.02 2.66 -9.20
C ILE A 62 -2.16 3.83 -9.70
N LEU A 63 -1.46 3.65 -10.83
CA LEU A 63 -0.66 4.71 -11.44
C LEU A 63 -1.55 5.89 -11.86
N HIS A 64 -2.65 5.62 -12.56
CA HIS A 64 -3.59 6.63 -13.03
C HIS A 64 -4.28 7.36 -11.87
N SER A 65 -4.61 6.67 -10.77
CA SER A 65 -5.15 7.29 -9.56
C SER A 65 -4.16 8.21 -8.85
N SER A 66 -2.86 7.99 -9.07
CA SER A 66 -1.81 8.89 -8.58
C SER A 66 -1.61 10.11 -9.49
N LEU A 67 -2.16 10.08 -10.71
CA LEU A 67 -2.18 11.20 -11.66
C LEU A 67 -3.43 12.07 -11.52
N LEU A 68 -4.49 11.59 -10.86
CA LEU A 68 -5.47 12.53 -10.33
C LEU A 68 -4.72 13.35 -9.28
N PRO A 69 -4.74 14.70 -9.35
CA PRO A 69 -4.25 15.49 -8.23
C PRO A 69 -5.02 14.98 -7.03
N ALA A 70 -4.31 14.38 -6.06
CA ALA A 70 -4.91 14.04 -4.78
C ALA A 70 -5.76 15.26 -4.40
N PRO A 71 -7.04 15.10 -4.00
CA PRO A 71 -7.74 16.22 -3.38
C PRO A 71 -6.78 16.66 -2.31
N ARG A 72 -6.20 17.87 -2.46
CA ARG A 72 -5.13 18.36 -1.58
C ARG A 72 -5.64 18.01 -0.21
N ARG A 73 -5.00 17.03 0.45
CA ARG A 73 -5.39 16.69 1.80
C ARG A 73 -5.37 18.05 2.48
N GLU A 74 -6.47 18.43 3.11
CA GLU A 74 -6.62 19.67 3.87
C GLU A 74 -5.68 19.69 5.10
N HIS A 75 -4.46 19.21 4.93
CA HIS A 75 -3.27 19.52 5.69
C HIS A 75 -2.83 20.99 5.51
N GLU A 76 -3.68 21.77 4.84
CA GLU A 76 -3.74 23.21 4.80
C GLU A 76 -5.01 23.66 5.52
N SER A 77 -5.11 23.40 6.82
CA SER A 77 -5.63 24.46 7.69
C SER A 77 -4.62 25.60 7.61
N THR A 78 -4.57 26.31 6.47
CA THR A 78 -3.61 27.39 6.25
C THR A 78 -3.76 28.36 7.42
N MET A 79 -2.65 28.91 7.91
CA MET A 79 -2.74 29.94 8.95
C MET A 79 -3.68 31.06 8.52
N ALA A 80 -3.73 31.34 7.21
CA ALA A 80 -4.74 32.17 6.58
C ALA A 80 -6.20 31.79 6.89
N GLN A 81 -6.59 30.50 6.83
CA GLN A 81 -7.94 30.06 7.21
C GLN A 81 -8.20 30.23 8.71
N LYS A 82 -7.21 29.98 9.57
CA LYS A 82 -7.35 30.17 11.02
C LYS A 82 -7.53 31.65 11.37
N ILE A 83 -6.77 32.53 10.72
CA ILE A 83 -6.90 33.99 10.83
C ILE A 83 -8.28 34.46 10.36
N LYS A 84 -8.79 33.92 9.24
CA LYS A 84 -10.16 34.21 8.74
C LYS A 84 -11.26 33.74 9.71
N LYS A 85 -11.06 32.58 10.35
CA LYS A 85 -12.02 32.00 11.29
C LYS A 85 -12.02 32.65 12.67
N ALA A 86 -10.94 33.33 13.05
CA ALA A 86 -10.87 34.07 14.31
C ALA A 86 -11.93 35.18 14.32
N LYS A 87 -12.99 34.96 15.12
CA LYS A 87 -14.13 35.87 15.23
C LYS A 87 -13.83 37.01 16.19
N ASP A 88 -13.10 36.70 17.26
CA ASP A 88 -12.77 37.61 18.35
C ASP A 88 -11.28 37.96 18.33
N ASP A 89 -10.95 39.14 18.83
CA ASP A 89 -9.58 39.66 18.90
C ASP A 89 -8.70 38.78 19.80
N GLU A 90 -9.27 38.17 20.85
CA GLU A 90 -8.59 37.24 21.74
C GLU A 90 -8.11 35.99 20.99
N ALA A 91 -9.01 35.37 20.22
CA ALA A 91 -8.70 34.19 19.42
C ALA A 91 -7.65 34.49 18.34
N LEU A 92 -7.67 35.70 17.75
CA LEU A 92 -6.65 36.11 16.79
C LEU A 92 -5.32 36.37 17.49
N PHE A 93 -5.32 36.98 18.68
CA PHE A 93 -4.13 37.26 19.47
C PHE A 93 -3.42 35.97 19.86
N GLU A 94 -4.13 35.00 20.45
CA GLU A 94 -3.58 33.69 20.82
C GLU A 94 -3.01 32.93 19.63
N LEU A 95 -3.67 33.03 18.47
CA LEU A 95 -3.21 32.39 17.23
C LEU A 95 -1.88 32.98 16.74
N LEU A 96 -1.67 34.28 16.92
CA LEU A 96 -0.49 35.01 16.47
C LEU A 96 0.66 34.99 17.49
N LEU A 97 0.41 34.68 18.76
CA LEU A 97 1.44 34.63 19.81
C LEU A 97 2.69 33.81 19.46
N PRO A 98 2.58 32.60 18.89
CA PRO A 98 3.77 31.82 18.52
C PRO A 98 4.65 32.49 17.46
N TYR A 99 4.09 33.45 16.71
CA TYR A 99 4.67 34.09 15.53
C TYR A 99 5.16 35.53 15.80
N LYS A 100 5.17 35.96 17.07
CA LYS A 100 5.41 37.36 17.48
C LYS A 100 6.66 38.02 16.88
N ARG A 101 7.70 37.25 16.53
CA ARG A 101 8.97 37.77 16.02
C ARG A 101 9.26 37.39 14.57
N GLU A 102 8.27 36.86 13.86
CA GLU A 102 8.46 36.44 12.48
C GLU A 102 8.36 37.60 11.49
N SER A 103 7.57 38.63 11.80
CA SER A 103 7.35 39.78 10.91
C SER A 103 6.81 41.00 11.66
N GLU A 104 7.17 42.18 11.14
CA GLU A 104 6.63 43.48 11.58
C GLU A 104 5.11 43.55 11.43
N ALA A 105 4.54 42.87 10.42
CA ALA A 105 3.09 42.78 10.23
C ALA A 105 2.41 42.00 11.37
N VAL A 106 3.05 40.95 11.89
CA VAL A 106 2.52 40.17 13.02
C VAL A 106 2.68 40.95 14.32
N GLU A 107 3.81 41.62 14.52
CA GLU A 107 4.06 42.41 15.73
C GLU A 107 3.11 43.61 15.84
N SER A 108 2.90 44.35 14.75
CA SER A 108 1.95 45.48 14.71
C SER A 108 0.51 45.02 14.94
N ALA A 109 0.10 43.88 14.36
CA ALA A 109 -1.20 43.29 14.62
C ALA A 109 -1.35 42.87 16.10
N LEU A 110 -0.34 42.25 16.70
CA LEU A 110 -0.35 41.87 18.11
C LEU A 110 -0.46 43.10 19.03
N LEU A 111 0.23 44.20 18.74
CA LEU A 111 0.13 45.43 19.53
C LEU A 111 -1.27 46.06 19.48
N GLN A 112 -1.89 46.09 18.31
CA GLN A 112 -3.26 46.58 18.14
C GLN A 112 -4.26 45.69 18.89
N LEU A 113 -4.08 44.37 18.83
CA LEU A 113 -4.89 43.40 19.58
C LEU A 113 -4.70 43.55 21.10
N GLU A 114 -3.47 43.72 21.59
CA GLU A 114 -3.20 43.96 23.01
C GLU A 114 -3.90 45.23 23.50
N GLU A 115 -3.90 46.30 22.70
CA GLU A 115 -4.59 47.54 23.04
C GLU A 115 -6.11 47.35 23.08
N ASN A 116 -6.70 46.63 22.14
CA ASN A 116 -8.12 46.30 22.15
C ASN A 116 -8.51 45.46 23.37
N LEU A 117 -7.74 44.41 23.65
CA LEU A 117 -8.06 43.45 24.71
C LEU A 117 -7.85 43.99 26.12
N TYR A 118 -6.76 44.75 26.35
CA TYR A 118 -6.37 45.16 27.69
C TYR A 118 -6.56 46.65 27.98
N ARG A 119 -6.72 47.48 26.94
CA ARG A 119 -6.81 48.94 27.10
C ARG A 119 -8.12 49.53 26.56
N ASN A 120 -9.10 48.67 26.23
CA ASN A 120 -10.37 49.06 25.60
C ASN A 120 -10.17 49.84 24.28
N GLY A 121 -9.12 49.51 23.52
CA GLY A 121 -8.91 50.01 22.16
C GLY A 121 -10.01 49.56 21.20
N GLN A 122 -10.14 50.27 20.07
CA GLN A 122 -11.06 49.93 18.98
C GLN A 122 -10.33 49.87 17.62
N ASN A 123 -9.08 49.41 17.66
CA ASN A 123 -8.23 49.29 16.47
C ASN A 123 -8.76 48.18 15.56
N SER A 124 -8.75 48.41 14.24
CA SER A 124 -9.13 47.39 13.26
C SER A 124 -7.89 46.72 12.71
N VAL A 125 -7.66 45.47 13.09
CA VAL A 125 -6.51 44.67 12.64
C VAL A 125 -6.71 44.20 11.20
N ASP A 126 -5.75 44.45 10.31
CA ASP A 126 -5.82 44.00 8.92
C ASP A 126 -5.51 42.51 8.79
N LYS A 127 -6.58 41.70 8.86
CA LYS A 127 -6.50 40.25 8.64
C LYS A 127 -5.94 39.89 7.25
N LYS A 128 -6.12 40.74 6.23
CA LYS A 128 -5.65 40.45 4.87
C LYS A 128 -4.14 40.52 4.77
N GLU A 129 -3.54 41.49 5.44
CA GLU A 129 -2.08 41.64 5.51
C GLU A 129 -1.44 40.42 6.17
N LEU A 130 -1.99 39.98 7.32
CA LEU A 130 -1.55 38.75 7.98
C LEU A 130 -1.68 37.52 7.08
N ILE A 131 -2.78 37.40 6.34
CA ILE A 131 -2.99 36.28 5.41
C ILE A 131 -1.93 36.26 4.30
N ARG A 132 -1.60 37.42 3.72
CA ARG A 132 -0.55 37.55 2.69
C ARG A 132 0.81 37.11 3.23
N HIS A 133 1.12 37.53 4.46
CA HIS A 133 2.34 37.14 5.15
C HIS A 133 2.47 35.62 5.30
N PHE A 134 1.45 34.97 5.85
CA PHE A 134 1.46 33.52 6.06
C PHE A 134 1.32 32.69 4.78
N ASN A 135 0.82 33.28 3.69
CA ASN A 135 0.81 32.64 2.37
C ASN A 135 2.17 32.73 1.66
N GLY A 136 3.13 33.47 2.22
CA GLY A 136 4.45 33.68 1.59
C GLY A 136 4.42 34.67 0.43
N GLU A 137 3.36 35.49 0.33
CA GLU A 137 3.22 36.54 -0.69
C GLU A 137 4.09 37.78 -0.39
N ASP A 138 4.76 37.81 0.78
CA ASP A 138 5.71 38.85 1.19
C ASP A 138 7.17 38.50 0.84
N ARG A 139 7.43 37.38 0.13
CA ARG A 139 8.79 36.96 -0.27
C ARG A 139 9.31 37.67 -1.52
N GLU A 140 9.26 39.00 -1.54
CA GLU A 140 10.09 39.89 -2.36
C GLU A 140 10.28 41.12 -1.46
N VAL A 141 11.46 41.54 -0.97
CA VAL A 141 12.69 41.86 -1.67
C VAL A 141 13.88 41.87 -0.68
N GLU A 142 14.64 40.78 -0.57
CA GLU A 142 16.06 40.87 -0.17
C GLU A 142 16.84 39.95 -1.11
N LEU A 143 17.00 40.40 -2.36
CA LEU A 143 18.06 39.92 -3.23
C LEU A 143 19.30 40.77 -2.92
N ILE A 144 20.29 40.07 -2.36
CA ILE A 144 21.65 40.52 -2.07
C ILE A 144 22.34 41.01 -3.35
#